data_AF-A0A8H6IBG2-F1
#
_entry.id   AF-A0A8H6IBG2-F1
#
_cell.length_a   1.000
_cell.length_b   1.000
_cell.length_c   1.000
_cell.angle_alpha   90.00
_cell.angle_beta   90.00
_cell.angle_gamma   90.00
#
_symmetry.space_group_name_H-M   'P 1'
#
loop_
_entity.id
_entity.type
_entity.pdbx_description
1 polymer ?
#
loop_
_entity_poly.entity_id
_entity_poly.type
_entity_poly.pdbx_seq_one_letter_code
_entity_poly.pdbx_strand_id
1 'polypeptide(L)'
;PCPGLSKHTEPLIAQYLLRTSVPSAGGVNGNSLAQSMFSIDSTTKLNEEQKTALALVQRQTHRWRLDQELRRVFAIGKESPCETTVTAPTLEDARPCKSCMGLLKLRAFRTAIRKEIPEDENRIFTPHQFQPAAIGKQYAKIKGLSTLFSGDV
;
A
#
# COMPACT_ATOMS: atom_id res chain seq x y z
N PRO A 1 6.48 -7.98 -20.39
CA PRO A 1 6.22 -6.97 -19.33
C PRO A 1 6.87 -7.44 -18.02
N CYS A 2 7.28 -6.54 -17.13
CA CYS A 2 7.74 -6.91 -15.79
C CYS A 2 6.58 -7.57 -15.03
N PRO A 3 6.72 -8.81 -14.53
CA PRO A 3 5.63 -9.51 -13.86
C PRO A 3 5.34 -8.97 -12.44
N GLY A 4 6.25 -8.16 -11.87
CA GLY A 4 6.17 -7.70 -10.48
C GLY A 4 6.38 -8.82 -9.46
N LEU A 5 6.53 -8.47 -8.19
CA LEU A 5 6.63 -9.47 -7.14
C LEU A 5 5.26 -10.13 -6.91
N SER A 6 5.25 -11.44 -6.68
CA SER A 6 4.04 -12.23 -6.43
C SER A 6 4.30 -13.30 -5.37
N LYS A 7 3.26 -14.07 -5.01
CA LYS A 7 3.39 -15.24 -4.11
C LYS A 7 4.45 -16.26 -4.58
N HIS A 8 4.73 -16.34 -5.88
CA HIS A 8 5.74 -17.23 -6.44
C HIS A 8 7.16 -16.73 -6.22
N THR A 9 7.33 -15.42 -6.00
CA THR A 9 8.62 -14.79 -5.69
C THR A 9 8.86 -14.77 -4.19
N GLU A 10 7.83 -14.45 -3.41
CA GLU A 10 7.86 -14.38 -1.94
C GLU A 10 6.46 -14.72 -1.42
N PRO A 11 6.25 -15.87 -0.74
CA PRO A 11 4.93 -16.31 -0.28
C PRO A 11 4.17 -15.27 0.55
N LEU A 12 4.87 -14.46 1.36
CA LEU A 12 4.26 -13.44 2.23
C LEU A 12 3.57 -12.31 1.46
N ILE A 13 3.81 -12.18 0.15
CA ILE A 13 3.15 -11.17 -0.68
C ILE A 13 1.64 -11.41 -0.76
N ALA A 14 1.20 -12.67 -0.80
CA ALA A 14 -0.23 -12.98 -0.86
C ALA A 14 -0.97 -12.43 0.38
N GLN A 15 -0.41 -12.69 1.56
CA GLN A 15 -0.93 -12.19 2.83
C GLN A 15 -0.87 -10.67 2.91
N TYR A 16 0.24 -10.07 2.47
CA TYR A 16 0.42 -8.63 2.51
C TYR A 16 -0.63 -7.89 1.68
N LEU A 17 -0.90 -8.37 0.47
CA LEU A 17 -1.91 -7.82 -0.42
C LEU A 17 -3.32 -7.97 0.18
N LEU A 18 -3.65 -9.15 0.71
CA LEU A 18 -4.94 -9.40 1.35
C LEU A 18 -5.21 -8.46 2.54
N ARG A 19 -4.18 -8.17 3.33
CA ARG A 19 -4.29 -7.32 4.53
C ARG A 19 -4.33 -5.83 4.23
N THR A 20 -3.75 -5.40 3.12
CA THR A 20 -3.43 -3.98 2.89
C THR A 20 -4.44 -3.31 1.98
N SER A 21 -5.17 -2.33 2.50
CA SER A 21 -6.21 -1.59 1.76
C SER A 21 -5.69 -0.41 0.93
N VAL A 22 -4.41 -0.06 1.05
CA VAL A 22 -3.83 1.11 0.36
C VAL A 22 -3.22 0.71 -0.98
N PRO A 23 -3.19 1.62 -1.98
CA PRO A 23 -2.64 1.33 -3.30
C PRO A 23 -1.10 1.40 -3.36
N SER A 24 -0.44 1.98 -2.35
CA SER A 24 1.02 2.11 -2.29
C SER A 24 1.50 2.39 -0.87
N ALA A 25 2.77 2.11 -0.59
CA ALA A 25 3.39 2.34 0.71
C ALA A 25 4.92 2.53 0.62
N GLY A 26 5.56 2.61 1.78
CA GLY A 26 7.02 2.78 1.89
C GLY A 26 7.49 4.23 1.90
N GLY A 27 6.59 5.17 2.16
CA GLY A 27 6.92 6.59 2.27
C GLY A 27 7.75 6.94 3.50
N VAL A 28 8.27 8.16 3.49
CA VAL A 28 8.98 8.79 4.61
C VAL A 28 8.04 8.90 5.83
N ASN A 29 8.63 8.83 7.03
CA ASN A 29 7.89 9.00 8.28
C ASN A 29 7.16 10.36 8.31
N GLY A 30 5.88 10.36 8.68
CA GLY A 30 5.06 11.56 8.68
C GLY A 30 5.56 12.66 9.60
N ASN A 31 6.06 12.34 10.80
CA ASN A 31 6.59 13.34 11.72
C ASN A 31 7.89 13.96 11.20
N SER A 32 8.79 13.14 10.63
CA SER A 32 9.99 13.65 9.96
C SER A 32 9.64 14.58 8.80
N LEU A 33 8.60 14.24 8.03
CA LEU A 33 8.12 15.06 6.93
C LEU A 33 7.47 16.36 7.42
N ALA A 34 6.64 16.29 8.46
CA ALA A 34 6.05 17.47 9.12
C ALA A 34 7.12 18.45 9.61
N GLN A 35 8.18 17.92 10.23
CA GLN A 35 9.30 18.73 10.68
C GLN A 35 10.01 19.41 9.50
N SER A 36 10.26 18.67 8.42
CA SER A 36 10.94 19.23 7.24
C SER A 36 10.10 20.27 6.47
N MET A 37 8.77 20.10 6.41
CA MET A 37 7.89 20.95 5.61
C MET A 37 7.38 22.18 6.38
N PHE A 38 7.15 22.04 7.69
CA PHE A 38 6.42 23.03 8.49
C PHE A 38 7.12 23.38 9.81
N SER A 39 8.30 22.80 10.10
CA SER A 39 9.00 22.95 11.38
C SER A 39 8.14 22.52 12.58
N ILE A 40 7.33 21.47 12.41
CA ILE A 40 6.43 20.92 13.42
C ILE A 40 6.79 19.45 13.70
N ASP A 41 7.13 19.13 14.95
CA ASP A 41 7.64 17.79 15.34
C ASP A 41 6.60 16.66 15.32
N SER A 42 5.31 16.99 15.27
CA SER A 42 4.22 16.00 15.33
C SER A 42 3.11 16.31 14.34
N THR A 43 2.73 15.28 13.57
CA THR A 43 1.57 15.32 12.66
C THR A 43 0.25 15.68 13.36
N THR A 44 0.13 15.49 14.67
CA THR A 44 -1.06 15.85 15.44
C THR A 44 -1.24 17.35 15.62
N LYS A 45 -0.17 18.15 15.48
CA LYS A 45 -0.20 19.62 15.62
C LYS A 45 -0.50 20.34 14.30
N LEU A 46 -0.62 19.60 13.20
CA LEU A 46 -0.91 20.16 11.88
C LEU A 46 -2.40 20.51 11.76
N ASN A 47 -2.69 21.61 11.06
CA ASN A 47 -4.05 21.88 10.60
C ASN A 47 -4.42 20.98 9.39
N GLU A 48 -5.67 21.00 8.95
CA GLU A 48 -6.15 20.10 7.89
C GLU A 48 -5.51 20.34 6.52
N GLU A 49 -5.18 21.59 6.18
CA GLU A 49 -4.47 21.93 4.95
C GLU A 49 -3.04 21.37 4.95
N GLN A 50 -2.33 21.53 6.07
CA GLN A 50 -0.99 20.98 6.28
C GLN A 50 -1.00 19.45 6.26
N LYS A 51 -1.99 18.79 6.90
CA LYS A 51 -2.15 17.33 6.83
C LYS A 51 -2.36 16.86 5.39
N THR A 52 -3.17 17.59 4.62
CA THR A 52 -3.42 17.27 3.21
C THR A 52 -2.14 17.40 2.39
N ALA A 53 -1.42 18.52 2.52
CA ALA A 53 -0.15 18.74 1.83
C ALA A 53 0.90 17.67 2.22
N LEU A 54 1.00 17.36 3.51
CA LEU A 54 1.88 16.30 4.02
C LEU A 54 1.52 14.94 3.42
N ALA A 55 0.25 14.57 3.39
CA ALA A 55 -0.19 13.29 2.82
C ALA A 55 0.13 13.19 1.33
N LEU A 56 -0.01 14.28 0.57
CA LEU A 56 0.36 14.33 -0.84
C LEU A 56 1.87 14.13 -1.03
N VAL A 57 2.70 14.86 -0.29
CA VAL A 57 4.16 14.72 -0.38
C VAL A 57 4.61 13.34 0.10
N GLN A 58 4.05 12.82 1.19
CA GLN A 58 4.37 11.48 1.69
C GLN A 58 4.10 10.42 0.62
N ARG A 59 2.96 10.50 -0.09
CA ARG A 59 2.64 9.58 -1.19
C ARG A 59 3.67 9.65 -2.33
N GLN A 60 4.22 10.82 -2.63
CA GLN A 60 5.27 10.97 -3.63
C GLN A 60 6.59 10.30 -3.21
N THR A 61 6.78 10.03 -1.92
CA THR A 61 7.94 9.28 -1.39
C THR A 61 7.71 7.77 -1.31
N HIS A 62 6.54 7.27 -1.71
CA HIS A 62 6.26 5.83 -1.70
C HIS A 62 7.23 5.06 -2.62
N ARG A 63 7.53 3.83 -2.22
CA ARG A 63 8.56 2.99 -2.84
C ARG A 63 8.00 1.74 -3.50
N TRP A 64 6.79 1.33 -3.15
CA TRP A 64 6.10 0.25 -3.84
C TRP A 64 4.60 0.54 -3.98
N ARG A 65 4.04 0.09 -5.10
CA ARG A 65 2.58 0.06 -5.35
C ARG A 65 2.06 -1.36 -5.25
N LEU A 66 0.80 -1.46 -4.86
CA LEU A 66 0.05 -2.68 -4.66
C LEU A 66 -1.00 -2.78 -5.75
N ASP A 67 -0.89 -3.83 -6.55
CA ASP A 67 -1.87 -4.20 -7.57
C ASP A 67 -2.70 -5.35 -7.01
N GLN A 68 -3.86 -4.99 -6.44
CA GLN A 68 -4.74 -5.94 -5.77
C GLN A 68 -5.43 -6.88 -6.75
N GLU A 69 -5.74 -6.40 -7.95
CA GLU A 69 -6.42 -7.16 -8.99
C GLU A 69 -5.51 -8.28 -9.52
N LEU A 70 -4.30 -7.93 -9.92
CA LEU A 70 -3.34 -8.92 -10.45
C LEU A 70 -2.55 -9.62 -9.34
N ARG A 71 -2.76 -9.23 -8.09
CA ARG A 71 -2.01 -9.68 -6.90
C ARG A 71 -0.51 -9.56 -7.10
N ARG A 72 -0.05 -8.33 -7.40
CA ARG A 72 1.35 -8.00 -7.65
C ARG A 72 1.81 -6.80 -6.84
N VAL A 73 3.11 -6.75 -6.57
CA VAL A 73 3.79 -5.56 -6.03
C VAL A 73 4.81 -5.08 -7.03
N PHE A 74 4.83 -3.77 -7.28
CA PHE A 74 5.81 -3.16 -8.17
C PHE A 74 6.59 -2.08 -7.44
N ALA A 75 7.89 -1.97 -7.74
CA ALA A 75 8.69 -0.84 -7.31
C ALA A 75 8.20 0.45 -7.98
N ILE A 76 8.12 1.53 -7.20
CA ILE A 76 7.81 2.88 -7.66
C ILE A 76 8.78 3.87 -7.02
N GLY A 77 8.62 5.15 -7.35
CA GLY A 77 9.46 6.23 -6.83
C GLY A 77 10.61 6.55 -7.79
N LYS A 78 11.36 7.61 -7.44
CA LYS A 78 12.36 8.21 -8.33
C LYS A 78 13.68 7.44 -8.38
N GLU A 79 14.08 6.81 -7.27
CA GLU A 79 15.41 6.19 -7.15
C GLU A 79 15.53 4.87 -7.89
N SER A 80 14.50 4.02 -7.84
CA SER A 80 14.51 2.68 -8.41
C SER A 80 13.10 2.28 -8.84
N PRO A 81 12.52 2.93 -9.87
CA PRO A 81 11.22 2.56 -10.40
C PRO A 81 11.28 1.19 -11.09
N CYS A 82 10.14 0.52 -11.20
CA CYS A 82 10.00 -0.67 -12.03
C CYS A 82 10.36 -0.37 -13.49
N GLU A 83 11.21 -1.21 -14.09
CA GLU A 83 11.64 -1.12 -15.50
C GLU A 83 10.51 -1.29 -16.52
N THR A 84 9.30 -1.69 -16.09
CA THR A 84 8.08 -1.89 -16.93
C THR A 84 8.16 -3.05 -17.90
N THR A 85 9.29 -3.25 -18.56
CA THR A 85 9.62 -4.38 -19.43
C THR A 85 10.82 -5.13 -18.87
N VAL A 86 10.92 -6.42 -19.21
CA VAL A 86 12.05 -7.29 -18.86
C VAL A 86 12.33 -8.20 -20.05
N THR A 87 13.60 -8.56 -20.24
CA THR A 87 14.01 -9.51 -21.27
C THR A 87 13.98 -10.93 -20.72
N ALA A 88 13.27 -11.83 -21.39
CA ALA A 88 13.23 -13.25 -21.07
C ALA A 88 13.01 -14.07 -22.36
N PRO A 89 13.50 -15.33 -22.43
CA PRO A 89 13.29 -16.19 -23.59
C PRO A 89 11.82 -16.48 -23.88
N THR A 90 11.01 -16.65 -22.82
CA THR A 90 9.57 -16.87 -22.86
C THR A 90 8.85 -15.97 -21.86
N LEU A 91 7.52 -15.91 -21.92
CA LEU A 91 6.72 -15.16 -20.93
C LEU A 91 6.75 -15.85 -19.56
N GLU A 92 6.84 -17.17 -19.53
CA GLU A 92 6.92 -18.01 -18.34
C GLU A 92 8.24 -17.83 -17.61
N ASP A 93 9.32 -17.57 -18.36
CA ASP A 93 10.65 -17.27 -17.81
C ASP A 93 10.78 -15.83 -17.31
N ALA A 94 9.78 -14.96 -17.57
CA ALA A 94 9.84 -13.58 -17.14
C ALA A 94 9.94 -13.48 -15.62
N ARG A 95 10.99 -12.80 -15.15
CA ARG A 95 11.22 -12.52 -13.72
C ARG A 95 10.99 -11.04 -13.41
N PRO A 96 10.68 -10.68 -12.16
CA PRO A 96 10.57 -9.29 -11.77
C PRO A 96 11.90 -8.56 -12.05
N CYS A 97 11.82 -7.31 -12.52
CA CYS A 97 13.00 -6.50 -12.79
C CYS A 97 13.83 -6.24 -11.52
N LYS A 98 15.05 -5.73 -11.69
CA LYS A 98 15.99 -5.54 -10.57
C LYS A 98 15.41 -4.63 -9.48
N SER A 99 14.72 -3.56 -9.88
CA SER A 99 14.05 -2.65 -8.94
C SER A 99 12.97 -3.35 -8.11
N CYS A 100 12.09 -4.13 -8.74
CA CYS A 100 11.05 -4.90 -8.04
C CYS A 100 11.67 -5.92 -7.09
N MET A 101 12.67 -6.69 -7.55
CA MET A 101 13.42 -7.62 -6.69
C MET A 101 14.12 -6.91 -5.54
N GLY A 102 14.60 -5.69 -5.77
CA GLY A 102 15.23 -4.83 -4.77
C GLY A 102 14.35 -4.53 -3.56
N LEU A 103 13.02 -4.52 -3.71
CA LEU A 103 12.09 -4.33 -2.59
C LEU A 103 12.30 -5.39 -1.50
N LEU A 104 12.61 -6.64 -1.85
CA LEU A 104 12.85 -7.71 -0.88
C LEU A 104 14.11 -7.46 -0.02
N LYS A 105 15.00 -6.57 -0.44
CA LYS A 105 16.18 -6.14 0.33
C LYS A 105 15.86 -4.96 1.25
N LEU A 106 14.74 -4.26 1.06
CA LEU A 106 14.36 -3.14 1.89
C LEU A 106 13.80 -3.62 3.23
N ARG A 107 14.43 -3.20 4.33
CA ARG A 107 13.98 -3.51 5.70
C ARG A 107 12.51 -3.13 5.90
N ALA A 108 12.11 -1.93 5.46
CA ALA A 108 10.73 -1.46 5.59
C ALA A 108 9.73 -2.36 4.85
N PHE A 109 10.05 -2.81 3.63
CA PHE A 109 9.21 -3.71 2.86
C PHE A 109 9.09 -5.08 3.53
N ARG A 110 10.22 -5.67 3.94
CA ARG A 110 10.25 -6.94 4.68
C ARG A 110 9.43 -6.88 5.98
N THR A 111 9.54 -5.79 6.73
CA THR A 111 8.71 -5.58 7.93
C THR A 111 7.23 -5.51 7.55
N ALA A 112 6.87 -4.82 6.46
CA ALA A 112 5.48 -4.67 6.05
C ALA A 112 4.82 -5.99 5.62
N ILE A 113 5.52 -6.82 4.84
CA ILE A 113 4.97 -8.10 4.34
C ILE A 113 4.86 -9.17 5.41
N ARG A 114 5.67 -9.09 6.48
CA ARG A 114 5.65 -10.03 7.61
C ARG A 114 4.56 -9.74 8.65
N LYS A 115 3.87 -8.60 8.55
CA LYS A 115 2.80 -8.26 9.49
C LYS A 115 1.60 -9.18 9.26
N GLU A 116 1.19 -9.84 10.34
CA GLU A 116 0.02 -10.71 10.39
C GLU A 116 -1.27 -9.99 10.06
N ILE A 117 -2.27 -10.74 9.57
CA ILE A 117 -3.62 -10.21 9.33
C ILE A 117 -4.21 -9.92 10.71
N PRO A 118 -4.67 -8.68 10.98
CA PRO A 118 -5.29 -8.38 12.25
C PRO A 118 -6.62 -9.14 12.36
N GLU A 119 -6.92 -9.63 13.55
CA GLU A 119 -8.26 -10.07 13.92
C GLU A 119 -9.28 -8.96 13.63
N ASP A 120 -10.51 -9.34 13.28
CA ASP A 120 -11.53 -8.38 12.83
C ASP A 120 -11.85 -7.32 13.90
N GLU A 121 -11.84 -7.71 15.17
CA GLU A 121 -11.98 -6.82 16.33
C GLU A 121 -10.92 -5.71 16.36
N ASN A 122 -9.71 -6.00 15.88
CA ASN A 122 -8.59 -5.05 15.86
C ASN A 122 -8.62 -4.12 14.64
N ARG A 123 -9.48 -4.37 13.65
CA ARG A 123 -9.57 -3.51 12.45
C ARG A 123 -10.09 -2.12 12.77
N ILE A 124 -10.82 -1.95 13.87
CA ILE A 124 -11.30 -0.64 14.36
C ILE A 124 -10.16 0.35 14.59
N PHE A 125 -8.95 -0.13 14.89
CA PHE A 125 -7.76 0.69 15.12
C PHE A 125 -7.04 1.11 13.83
N THR A 126 -7.57 0.74 12.66
CA THR A 126 -7.02 1.19 11.37
C THR A 126 -7.21 2.71 11.26
N PRO A 127 -6.15 3.52 11.08
CA PRO A 127 -6.29 4.96 10.95
C PRO A 127 -7.27 5.34 9.83
N HIS A 128 -8.18 6.29 10.10
CA HIS A 128 -9.23 6.72 9.16
C HIS A 128 -8.69 7.09 7.76
N GLN A 129 -7.50 7.67 7.68
CA GLN A 129 -6.84 8.01 6.41
C GLN A 129 -6.54 6.80 5.50
N PHE A 130 -6.50 5.59 6.07
CA PHE A 130 -6.28 4.33 5.35
C PHE A 130 -7.58 3.53 5.18
N GLN A 131 -8.70 4.06 5.67
CA GLN A 131 -10.03 3.52 5.45
C GLN A 131 -10.64 4.22 4.21
N PRO A 132 -10.92 3.49 3.12
CA PRO A 132 -11.48 4.10 1.91
C PRO A 132 -12.97 4.42 2.10
N ALA A 133 -13.28 5.48 2.84
CA ALA A 133 -14.66 5.87 3.17
C ALA A 133 -15.56 6.07 1.94
N ALA A 134 -14.99 6.56 0.84
CA ALA A 134 -15.71 6.71 -0.43
C ALA A 134 -16.18 5.35 -0.98
N ILE A 135 -15.35 4.31 -0.89
CA ILE A 135 -15.67 2.96 -1.33
C ILE A 135 -16.76 2.37 -0.43
N GLY A 136 -16.64 2.53 0.90
CA GLY A 136 -17.69 2.09 1.84
C GLY A 136 -19.05 2.73 1.54
N LYS A 137 -19.07 4.04 1.25
CA LYS A 137 -20.29 4.76 0.83
C LYS A 137 -20.84 4.28 -0.50
N GLN A 138 -20.00 3.87 -1.45
CA GLN A 138 -20.46 3.28 -2.72
C GLN A 138 -21.11 1.91 -2.48
N TYR A 139 -20.50 1.06 -1.65
CA TYR A 139 -21.07 -0.24 -1.30
C TYR A 139 -22.40 -0.14 -0.57
N ALA A 140 -22.56 0.85 0.33
CA ALA A 140 -23.83 1.09 1.03
C ALA A 140 -25.00 1.44 0.10
N LYS A 141 -24.73 1.91 -1.13
CA LYS A 141 -25.77 2.21 -2.14
C LYS A 141 -26.23 0.97 -2.91
N ILE A 142 -25.52 -0.16 -2.81
CA ILE A 142 -25.90 -1.40 -3.46
C ILE A 142 -27.08 -2.02 -2.69
N LYS A 143 -28.23 -2.12 -3.36
CA LYS A 143 -29.47 -2.66 -2.78
C LYS A 143 -29.22 -4.08 -2.27
N GLY A 144 -29.55 -4.33 -1.01
CA GLY A 144 -29.37 -5.64 -0.36
C GLY A 144 -28.01 -5.85 0.31
N LEU A 145 -27.02 -4.97 0.08
CA LEU A 145 -25.74 -5.05 0.79
C LEU A 145 -25.83 -4.43 2.18
N SER A 146 -26.61 -3.36 2.33
CA SER A 146 -26.93 -2.77 3.63
C SER A 146 -27.62 -3.78 4.55
N THR A 147 -28.55 -4.59 4.04
CA THR A 147 -29.26 -5.63 4.81
C THR A 147 -28.34 -6.76 5.25
N LEU A 148 -27.28 -7.10 4.48
CA LEU A 148 -26.27 -8.08 4.88
C LEU A 148 -25.37 -7.60 6.03
N PHE A 149 -25.17 -6.29 6.17
CA PHE A 149 -24.40 -5.69 7.27
C PHE A 149 -25.25 -5.37 8.51
N SER A 150 -26.58 -5.28 8.38
CA SER A 150 -27.49 -4.93 9.48
C SER A 150 -27.98 -6.13 10.29
N GLY A 151 -27.68 -7.37 9.89
CA GLY A 151 -27.92 -8.55 10.73
C GLY A 151 -29.38 -8.97 10.90
N ASP A 152 -30.32 -8.50 10.08
CA ASP A 152 -31.68 -9.02 10.06
C ASP A 152 -31.75 -10.25 9.13
N VAL A 153 -31.52 -11.43 9.72
CA VAL A 153 -32.02 -12.74 9.24
C VAL A 153 -32.82 -13.37 10.36
#